data_AF-A0A7Y2KKN5-F1
#
_entry.id   AF-A0A7Y2KKN5-F1
#
_cell.length_a   1.000
_cell.length_b   1.000
_cell.length_c   1.000
_cell.angle_alpha   90.00
_cell.angle_beta   90.00
_cell.angle_gamma   90.00
#
_symmetry.space_group_name_H-M   'P 1'
#
loop_
_entity.id
_entity.type
_entity.pdbx_description
1 polymer ?
#
loop_
_entity_poly.entity_id
_entity_poly.type
_entity_poly.pdbx_seq_one_letter_code
_entity_poly.pdbx_strand_id
1 'polypeptide(L)'
;MERERGWKSPGRSVIRCHQSNQGATLVDYGSLTWRSINAIRFLSVDGVQKAKSGHPGTPMALAPLSYLLWTKYLRYNPKNPDWPGRDRFVLSCGHASMLLYSLL
;
A
#
# COMPACT_ATOMS: atom_id res chain seq x y z
N MET A 1 -54.51 -26.98 -28.50
CA MET A 1 -54.68 -25.78 -29.33
C MET A 1 -53.87 -24.65 -28.71
N GLU A 2 -52.54 -24.67 -28.87
CA GLU A 2 -51.76 -24.04 -29.96
C GLU A 2 -51.34 -22.60 -29.62
N ARG A 3 -50.05 -22.37 -29.33
CA ARG A 3 -49.10 -21.76 -30.27
C ARG A 3 -47.74 -21.49 -29.61
N GLU A 4 -46.70 -22.01 -30.25
CA GLU A 4 -45.29 -21.68 -30.03
C GLU A 4 -44.98 -20.22 -30.37
N ARG A 5 -43.97 -19.64 -29.71
CA ARG A 5 -42.77 -19.12 -30.38
C ARG A 5 -41.72 -18.67 -29.36
N GLY A 6 -40.55 -19.29 -29.45
CA GLY A 6 -39.39 -18.96 -28.65
C GLY A 6 -38.74 -17.63 -29.02
N TRP A 7 -37.96 -17.10 -28.07
CA TRP A 7 -36.91 -16.14 -28.35
C TRP A 7 -35.60 -16.65 -27.74
N LYS A 8 -34.67 -16.98 -28.64
CA LYS A 8 -33.34 -17.51 -28.38
C LYS A 8 -32.47 -16.46 -27.69
N SER A 9 -31.63 -16.92 -26.76
CA SER A 9 -30.57 -16.13 -26.10
C SER A 9 -29.66 -15.44 -27.13
N PRO A 10 -29.50 -14.10 -27.09
CA PRO A 10 -28.38 -13.47 -27.77
C PRO A 10 -27.14 -13.59 -26.88
N GLY A 11 -26.09 -14.15 -27.46
CA GLY A 11 -24.78 -14.33 -26.84
C GLY A 11 -24.31 -13.05 -26.17
N ARG A 12 -23.98 -13.16 -24.88
CA ARG A 12 -23.25 -12.11 -24.16
C ARG A 12 -21.80 -12.19 -24.64
N SER A 13 -21.56 -11.60 -25.81
CA SER A 13 -20.24 -11.13 -26.21
C SER A 13 -19.74 -10.31 -25.04
N VAL A 14 -18.75 -10.83 -24.30
CA VAL A 14 -18.00 -10.03 -23.34
C VAL A 14 -17.23 -9.03 -24.19
N ILE A 15 -17.88 -7.90 -24.46
CA ILE A 15 -17.24 -6.73 -25.03
C ILE A 15 -16.10 -6.43 -24.08
N ARG A 16 -14.88 -6.64 -24.58
CA ARG A 16 -13.64 -6.27 -23.93
C ARG A 16 -13.72 -4.76 -23.76
N CYS A 17 -14.22 -4.30 -22.61
CA CYS A 17 -14.16 -2.91 -22.24
C CYS A 17 -12.68 -2.60 -22.02
N HIS A 18 -12.06 -2.08 -23.08
CA HIS A 18 -10.86 -1.28 -22.98
C HIS A 18 -11.23 -0.05 -22.15
N GLN A 19 -11.18 -0.17 -20.83
CA GLN A 19 -11.24 0.97 -19.92
C GLN A 19 -9.85 1.58 -19.84
N SER A 20 -9.49 2.28 -20.92
CA SER A 20 -8.64 3.44 -20.81
C SER A 20 -9.38 4.49 -19.97
N ASN A 21 -8.63 5.10 -19.05
CA ASN A 21 -8.96 6.34 -18.35
C ASN A 21 -10.00 6.25 -17.21
N GLN A 22 -9.53 5.89 -16.01
CA GLN A 22 -10.21 6.26 -14.76
C GLN A 22 -9.40 7.34 -14.02
N GLY A 23 -9.87 8.59 -14.14
CA GLY A 23 -9.88 9.61 -13.09
C GLY A 23 -8.55 9.99 -12.42
N ALA A 24 -7.81 10.91 -13.03
CA ALA A 24 -6.77 11.68 -12.36
C ALA A 24 -7.39 12.55 -11.23
N THR A 25 -7.37 12.04 -10.00
CA THR A 25 -7.61 12.82 -8.77
C THR A 25 -6.27 13.03 -8.07
N LEU A 26 -5.63 14.17 -8.35
CA LEU A 26 -4.55 14.87 -7.64
C LEU A 26 -3.36 14.13 -6.96
N VAL A 27 -3.19 12.82 -7.07
CA VAL A 27 -1.93 12.18 -6.66
C VAL A 27 -1.62 10.97 -7.55
N ASP A 28 -0.98 11.23 -8.68
CA ASP A 28 -0.30 10.18 -9.45
C ASP A 28 1.00 9.79 -8.71
N TYR A 29 0.86 8.94 -7.70
CA TYR A 29 1.98 8.19 -7.17
C TYR A 29 2.30 7.10 -8.18
N GLY A 30 3.38 7.24 -8.94
CA GLY A 30 3.82 6.21 -9.89
C GLY A 30 3.74 4.81 -9.29
N SER A 31 3.35 3.82 -10.11
CA SER A 31 2.95 2.46 -9.69
C SER A 31 3.88 1.80 -8.66
N LEU A 32 5.17 2.12 -8.68
CA LEU A 32 6.17 1.65 -7.72
C LEU A 32 5.97 2.22 -6.30
N THR A 33 5.64 3.50 -6.18
CA THR A 33 5.37 4.16 -4.88
C THR A 33 4.15 3.54 -4.23
N TRP A 34 3.06 3.35 -4.98
CA TRP A 34 1.86 2.70 -4.45
C TRP A 34 2.11 1.26 -3.99
N ARG A 35 2.88 0.49 -4.76
CA ARG A 35 3.28 -0.87 -4.39
C ARG A 35 4.17 -0.88 -3.14
N SER A 36 5.08 0.07 -3.00
CA SER A 36 5.96 0.19 -1.84
C SER A 36 5.19 0.54 -0.56
N ILE A 37 4.25 1.49 -0.64
CA ILE A 37 3.37 1.85 0.47
C ILE A 37 2.52 0.65 0.90
N ASN A 38 1.96 -0.08 -0.06
CA ASN A 38 1.18 -1.28 0.25
C ASN A 38 2.04 -2.41 0.83
N ALA A 39 3.28 -2.59 0.35
CA ALA A 39 4.21 -3.54 0.94
C ALA A 39 4.47 -3.24 2.43
N ILE A 40 4.74 -1.98 2.77
CA ILE A 40 4.93 -1.54 4.17
C ILE A 40 3.67 -1.83 5.01
N ARG A 41 2.47 -1.58 4.47
CA ARG A 41 1.20 -1.89 5.15
C ARG A 41 1.06 -3.37 5.43
N PHE A 42 1.27 -4.23 4.43
CA PHE A 42 1.11 -5.67 4.58
C PHE A 42 2.14 -6.27 5.53
N LEU A 43 3.41 -5.87 5.45
CA LEU A 43 4.46 -6.31 6.38
C LEU A 43 4.15 -5.93 7.83
N SER A 44 3.67 -4.70 8.04
CA SER A 44 3.31 -4.23 9.37
C SER A 44 2.09 -4.97 9.94
N VAL A 45 1.07 -5.22 9.12
CA VAL A 45 -0.13 -5.95 9.52
C VAL A 45 0.18 -7.42 9.80
N ASP A 46 0.99 -8.07 8.97
CA ASP A 46 1.41 -9.46 9.18
C ASP A 46 2.20 -9.63 10.47
N GLY A 47 3.14 -8.70 10.75
CA GLY A 47 3.89 -8.68 12.01
C GLY A 47 2.99 -8.52 13.25
N VAL A 48 2.02 -7.60 13.20
CA VAL A 48 1.06 -7.39 14.30
C VAL A 48 0.13 -8.59 14.49
N GLN A 49 -0.37 -9.17 13.39
CA GLN A 49 -1.21 -10.37 13.44
C GLN A 49 -0.47 -11.57 14.01
N LYS A 50 0.79 -11.79 13.58
CA LYS A 50 1.66 -12.85 14.09
C LYS A 50 1.97 -12.67 15.57
N ALA A 51 2.20 -11.44 16.01
CA ALA A 51 2.41 -11.10 17.42
C ALA A 51 1.13 -11.18 18.27
N LYS A 52 -0.06 -11.31 17.65
CA LYS A 52 -1.39 -11.30 18.29
C LYS A 52 -1.62 -10.10 19.22
N SER A 53 -0.88 -9.02 19.02
CA SER A 53 -0.85 -7.86 19.90
C SER A 53 -0.47 -6.62 19.11
N GLY A 54 -1.34 -5.61 19.11
CA GLY A 54 -1.13 -4.34 18.41
C GLY A 54 -2.37 -3.85 17.66
N HIS A 55 -2.36 -2.57 17.28
CA HIS A 55 -3.43 -1.94 16.51
C HIS A 55 -3.00 -1.78 15.04
N PRO A 56 -3.62 -2.50 14.08
CA PRO A 56 -3.24 -2.43 12.67
C PRO A 56 -3.60 -1.08 12.01
N GLY A 57 -4.46 -0.27 12.64
CA GLY A 57 -4.86 1.04 12.12
C GLY A 57 -3.70 2.05 12.06
N THR A 58 -2.83 2.05 13.06
CA THR A 58 -1.69 2.97 13.15
C THR A 58 -0.68 2.78 12.01
N PRO A 59 -0.18 1.56 11.71
CA PRO A 59 0.71 1.35 10.57
C PRO A 59 0.05 1.59 9.21
N MET A 60 -1.26 1.35 9.07
CA MET A 60 -1.98 1.65 7.82
C MET A 60 -2.00 3.15 7.48
N ALA A 61 -2.21 3.99 8.50
CA ALA A 61 -2.24 5.45 8.35
C ALA A 61 -0.82 6.04 8.18
N LEU A 62 0.17 5.49 8.88
CA LEU A 62 1.54 6.00 8.85
C LEU A 62 2.37 5.53 7.65
N ALA A 63 1.98 4.46 6.94
CA ALA A 63 2.72 3.95 5.79
C ALA A 63 3.08 4.99 4.70
N PRO A 64 2.15 5.82 4.18
CA PRO A 64 2.50 6.85 3.18
C PRO A 64 3.44 7.93 3.74
N LEU A 65 3.25 8.33 4.99
CA LEU A 65 4.12 9.31 5.65
C LEU A 65 5.54 8.77 5.83
N SER A 66 5.65 7.51 6.24
CA SER A 66 6.92 6.85 6.48
C SER A 66 7.71 6.65 5.18
N TYR A 67 7.01 6.29 4.09
CA TYR A 67 7.62 6.22 2.76
C TYR A 67 8.16 7.59 2.33
N LEU A 68 7.40 8.67 2.50
CA LEU A 68 7.86 10.02 2.14
C LEU A 68 9.07 10.45 2.96
N LEU A 69 9.06 10.19 4.28
CA LEU A 69 10.19 10.49 5.16
C LEU A 69 11.46 9.76 4.70
N TRP A 70 11.40 8.44 4.54
CA TRP A 70 12.56 7.63 4.16
C TRP A 70 13.08 7.89 2.74
N THR A 71 12.20 8.27 1.80
CA THR A 71 12.61 8.45 0.39
C THR A 71 13.04 9.87 0.06
N LYS A 72 12.44 10.90 0.68
CA LYS A 72 12.67 12.30 0.30
C LYS A 72 13.40 13.14 1.33
N TYR A 73 13.23 12.85 2.62
CA TYR A 73 13.66 13.77 3.68
C TYR A 73 14.78 13.21 4.55
N LEU A 74 14.82 11.90 4.76
CA LEU A 74 15.79 11.27 5.63
C LEU A 74 17.12 11.06 4.91
N ARG A 75 18.19 11.73 5.38
CA ARG A 75 19.55 11.39 4.96
C ARG A 75 20.07 10.29 5.88
N TYR A 76 19.95 9.06 5.40
CA TYR A 76 20.47 7.88 6.07
C TYR A 76 21.39 7.09 5.13
N ASN A 77 22.39 6.42 5.71
CA ASN A 77 23.25 5.50 4.97
C ASN A 77 23.12 4.12 5.63
N PRO A 78 22.44 3.15 4.99
CA PRO A 78 22.25 1.82 5.57
C PRO A 78 23.57 1.05 5.73
N LYS A 79 24.62 1.42 4.99
CA LYS A 79 25.95 0.79 5.09
C LYS A 79 26.81 1.37 6.22
N ASN A 80 26.47 2.56 6.73
CA ASN A 80 27.22 3.21 7.81
C ASN A 80 26.26 3.87 8.81
N PRO A 81 25.74 3.08 9.77
CA PRO A 81 24.74 3.54 10.73
C PRO A 81 25.28 4.56 11.75
N ASP A 82 26.60 4.60 11.97
CA ASP A 82 27.23 5.46 12.98
C ASP A 82 27.61 6.85 12.46
N TRP A 83 27.30 7.17 11.20
CA TRP A 83 27.68 8.46 10.62
C TRP A 83 27.13 9.64 11.45
N PRO A 84 27.98 10.55 11.95
CA PRO A 84 27.55 11.71 12.75
C PRO A 84 26.59 12.69 12.05
N GLY A 85 26.60 12.77 10.72
CA GLY A 85 25.73 13.68 9.95
C GLY A 85 24.36 13.10 9.58
N ARG A 86 24.00 11.92 10.10
CA ARG A 86 22.73 11.26 9.78
C ARG A 86 21.55 11.93 10.48
N ASP A 87 20.41 11.94 9.81
CA ASP A 87 19.16 12.36 10.43
C ASP A 87 18.65 11.24 11.35
N ARG A 88 18.24 11.58 12.58
CA ARG A 88 17.80 10.63 13.61
C ARG A 88 16.28 10.55 13.64
N PHE A 89 15.72 9.43 13.20
CA PHE A 89 14.28 9.17 13.28
C PHE A 89 13.93 8.47 14.59
N VAL A 90 12.98 9.03 15.36
CA VAL A 90 12.46 8.44 16.60
C VAL A 90 10.95 8.28 16.47
N LEU A 91 10.46 7.05 16.57
CA LEU A 91 9.03 6.74 16.58
C LEU A 91 8.55 6.59 18.02
N SER A 92 7.82 7.59 18.54
CA SER A 92 7.30 7.57 19.92
C SER A 92 6.23 6.48 20.14
N CYS A 93 5.52 6.07 19.09
CA CYS A 93 4.53 5.00 19.15
C CYS A 93 5.20 3.62 19.16
N GLY A 94 5.71 3.18 20.31
CA GLY A 94 6.40 1.88 20.46
C GLY A 94 5.57 0.67 20.02
N HIS A 95 4.23 0.77 20.09
CA HIS A 95 3.29 -0.24 19.61
C HIS A 95 3.29 -0.39 18.08
N ALA A 96 3.77 0.62 17.34
CA ALA A 96 3.96 0.60 15.89
C ALA A 96 5.41 0.26 15.51
N SER A 97 6.17 -0.37 16.40
CA SER A 97 7.54 -0.84 16.14
C SER A 97 7.65 -1.70 14.88
N MET A 98 6.59 -2.44 14.52
CA MET A 98 6.59 -3.23 13.29
C MET A 98 6.59 -2.41 12.01
N LEU A 99 6.11 -1.17 12.05
CA LEU A 99 6.27 -0.23 10.94
C LEU A 99 7.73 0.20 10.79
N LEU A 100 8.43 0.48 11.90
CA LEU A 100 9.85 0.83 11.85
C LEU A 100 10.70 -0.32 11.29
N TYR A 101 10.41 -1.55 11.70
CA TYR A 101 11.11 -2.74 11.20
C TYR A 101 10.83 -3.01 9.71
N SER A 102 9.66 -2.63 9.21
CA SER A 102 9.33 -2.79 7.77
C SER A 102 10.07 -1.79 6.87
N LEU A 103 10.70 -0.76 7.45
CA LEU A 103 11.43 0.30 6.73
C LEU A 103 12.95 0.11 6.75
N LEU A 104 13.46 -0.69 7.69
CA LEU A 104 14.87 -1.06 7.83
C LEU A 104 15.20 -2.23 6.90
#